data_AF-A0A942DD33-F1
#
_entry.id   AF-A0A942DD33-F1
#
_cell.length_a   1.000
_cell.length_b   1.000
_cell.length_c   1.000
_cell.angle_alpha   90.00
_cell.angle_beta   90.00
_cell.angle_gamma   90.00
#
_symmetry.space_group_name_H-M   'P 1'
#
loop_
_entity.id
_entity.type
_entity.pdbx_description
1 polymer ?
#
loop_
_entity_poly.entity_id
_entity_poly.type
_entity_poly.pdbx_seq_one_letter_code
_entity_poly.pdbx_strand_id
1 'polypeptide(L)'
;MLQSTTELQVILQLAPDWAPIYESVVEANKSEKVSAFQLFERLGAKAIYKKALALGDGRKQLMVLIRDHYYQPVLSKMLTNNQNLRRFWSQRRVPPDLQKGQAISVAVELAQKMDGVLAKHLAQQSEDGFKVLLPAYLQRTVHNAVIDHIRDEWQWEHTTLQDMNLDPEQDDPRQNTADDARYAPENRVLSGEQVSQLNQLRQQLESLLGNKNYQQEPLIVVDCMFGLGLTEHSTVGEEMTMRECCEKLKLAGDTQARKIARCQVLLDKGLDMIRQVVREKLPSVAECWQSEININSASRRELGHQLGFTESEVDRLIAARQYIALQQLVENAIVKPNKLPDLQKRGAVAAFVPVDLNSATTRDIIDIVGADKEIAQKLVSTRPFEHLMDIVEKKIVDKALLERFTKRGAVLRSVGPGAQRIDLNKALNEDVEKVGVPEAVVQKLVRGRPFSTWAELEDFLCCDAPTWALLRQKFCLGLNTH
;
A
#
# COMPACT_ATOMS: atom_id res chain seq x y z
N MET A 1 4.87 34.65 47.08
CA MET A 1 3.90 33.75 46.44
C MET A 1 4.34 33.55 45.00
N LEU A 2 4.92 32.40 44.67
CA LEU A 2 5.22 32.03 43.28
C LEU A 2 3.88 31.67 42.63
N GLN A 3 3.27 32.58 41.87
CA GLN A 3 2.13 32.22 41.03
C GLN A 3 2.65 31.26 39.97
N SER A 4 2.22 30.00 40.00
CA SER A 4 2.52 29.03 38.96
C SER A 4 1.97 29.57 37.63
N THR A 5 2.86 29.96 36.72
CA THR A 5 2.49 30.35 35.36
C THR A 5 1.72 29.20 34.73
N THR A 6 0.49 29.44 34.29
CA THR A 6 -0.31 28.38 33.63
C THR A 6 0.26 28.08 32.25
N GLU A 7 0.09 26.86 31.75
CA GLU A 7 0.55 26.44 30.43
C GLU A 7 0.03 27.35 29.31
N LEU A 8 -1.20 27.87 29.45
CA LEU A 8 -1.78 28.85 28.54
C LEU A 8 -1.05 30.19 28.55
N GLN A 9 -0.64 30.68 29.72
CA GLN A 9 0.17 31.90 29.81
C GLN A 9 1.52 31.71 29.11
N VAL A 10 2.14 30.53 29.25
CA VAL A 10 3.38 30.21 28.54
C VAL A 10 3.17 30.16 27.02
N ILE A 11 2.08 29.55 26.55
CA ILE A 11 1.73 29.52 25.12
C ILE A 11 1.54 30.95 24.59
N LEU A 12 0.79 31.80 25.31
CA LEU A 12 0.51 33.18 24.89
C LEU A 12 1.75 34.08 24.99
N GLN A 13 2.71 33.79 25.87
CA GLN A 13 4.01 34.47 25.88
C GLN A 13 4.85 34.11 24.65
N LEU A 14 4.83 32.85 24.20
CA LEU A 14 5.49 32.41 22.98
C LEU A 14 4.76 32.90 21.71
N ALA A 15 3.44 33.03 21.77
CA ALA A 15 2.61 33.47 20.65
C ALA A 15 1.57 34.52 21.08
N PRO A 16 1.99 35.78 21.30
CA PRO A 16 1.06 36.85 21.73
C PRO A 16 -0.05 37.13 20.71
N ASP A 17 0.21 36.88 19.43
CA ASP A 17 -0.74 36.99 18.33
C ASP A 17 -1.90 35.98 18.41
N TRP A 18 -1.82 34.97 19.28
CA TRP A 18 -2.91 34.02 19.53
C TRP A 18 -3.89 34.48 20.63
N ALA A 19 -3.61 35.57 21.33
CA ALA A 19 -4.49 36.10 22.38
C ALA A 19 -5.94 36.38 21.91
N PRO A 20 -6.19 36.99 20.73
CA PRO A 20 -7.56 37.21 20.25
C PRO A 20 -8.31 35.89 19.97
N ILE A 21 -7.58 34.85 19.55
CA ILE A 21 -8.15 33.53 19.30
C ILE A 21 -8.48 32.85 20.63
N TYR A 22 -7.62 32.98 21.63
CA TYR A 22 -7.89 32.51 22.98
C TYR A 22 -9.14 33.16 23.59
N GLU A 23 -9.27 34.49 23.48
CA GLU A 23 -10.46 35.22 23.94
C GLU A 23 -11.74 34.72 23.25
N SER A 24 -11.68 34.48 21.93
CA SER A 24 -12.79 33.86 21.18
C SER A 24 -13.16 32.46 21.68
N VAL A 25 -12.20 31.65 22.12
CA VAL A 25 -12.46 30.32 22.70
C VAL A 25 -13.08 30.42 24.09
N VAL A 26 -12.68 31.40 24.89
CA VAL A 26 -13.28 31.68 26.22
C VAL A 26 -14.74 32.09 26.06
N GLU A 27 -15.03 33.02 25.14
CA GLU A 27 -16.40 33.46 24.84
C GLU A 27 -17.29 32.32 24.34
N ALA A 28 -16.78 31.49 23.41
CA ALA A 28 -17.54 30.39 22.83
C ALA A 28 -17.89 29.29 23.86
N ASN A 29 -17.01 29.03 24.82
CA ASN A 29 -17.22 27.97 25.82
C ASN A 29 -17.99 28.42 27.07
N LYS A 30 -18.30 29.72 27.22
CA LYS A 30 -18.96 30.30 28.41
C LYS A 30 -18.30 29.85 29.73
N SER A 31 -16.99 29.63 29.71
CA SER A 31 -16.22 29.07 30.83
C SER A 31 -14.84 29.71 30.85
N GLU A 32 -14.41 30.17 32.02
CA GLU A 32 -13.06 30.69 32.24
C GLU A 32 -11.98 29.58 32.19
N LYS A 33 -12.40 28.31 32.22
CA LYS A 33 -11.50 27.15 32.17
C LYS A 33 -11.36 26.64 30.74
N VAL A 34 -10.68 27.42 29.91
CA VAL A 34 -10.21 26.95 28.60
C VAL A 34 -8.93 26.14 28.81
N SER A 35 -8.77 25.03 28.10
CA SER A 35 -7.55 24.23 28.10
C SER A 35 -6.63 24.62 26.94
N ALA A 36 -5.32 24.40 27.09
CA ALA A 36 -4.36 24.54 26.00
C ALA A 36 -4.76 23.68 24.77
N PHE A 37 -5.37 22.53 25.00
CA PHE A 37 -5.90 21.67 23.94
C PHE A 37 -6.93 22.39 23.05
N GLN A 38 -7.93 23.03 23.66
CA GLN A 38 -8.99 23.75 22.93
C GLN A 38 -8.46 24.95 22.15
N LEU A 39 -7.43 25.62 22.68
CA LEU A 39 -6.75 26.70 21.97
C LEU A 39 -6.04 26.16 20.71
N PHE A 40 -5.28 25.06 20.83
CA PHE A 40 -4.61 24.45 19.68
C PHE A 40 -5.60 23.91 18.63
N GLU A 41 -6.71 23.31 19.06
CA GLU A 41 -7.78 22.86 18.17
C GLU A 41 -8.37 24.03 17.38
N ARG A 42 -8.58 25.19 18.02
CA ARG A 42 -9.12 26.39 17.37
C ARG A 42 -8.14 27.05 16.40
N LEU A 43 -6.85 27.06 16.73
CA LEU A 43 -5.79 27.63 15.89
C LEU A 43 -5.60 26.84 14.59
N GLY A 44 -5.67 25.52 14.69
CA GLY A 44 -5.45 24.60 13.58
C GLY A 44 -3.98 24.41 13.20
N ALA A 45 -3.71 23.29 12.53
CA ALA A 45 -2.38 22.78 12.23
C ALA A 45 -1.45 23.78 11.51
N LYS A 46 -1.98 24.53 10.52
CA LYS A 46 -1.19 25.48 9.72
C LYS A 46 -0.68 26.66 10.55
N ALA A 47 -1.51 27.21 11.43
CA ALA A 47 -1.13 28.35 12.28
C ALA A 47 -0.06 27.94 13.29
N ILE A 48 -0.26 26.79 13.93
CA ILE A 48 0.70 26.20 14.88
C ILE A 48 2.06 25.95 14.21
N TYR A 49 2.06 25.32 13.04
CA TYR A 49 3.29 25.01 12.30
C TYR A 49 4.05 26.28 11.87
N LYS A 50 3.35 27.27 11.30
CA LYS A 50 3.97 28.55 10.91
C LYS A 50 4.57 29.27 12.11
N LYS A 51 3.89 29.26 13.25
CA LYS A 51 4.40 29.87 14.48
C LYS A 51 5.65 29.14 14.99
N ALA A 52 5.63 27.80 14.98
CA ALA A 52 6.79 26.99 15.38
C ALA A 52 8.01 27.24 14.47
N LEU A 53 7.81 27.42 13.16
CA LEU A 53 8.88 27.83 12.24
C LEU A 53 9.47 29.20 12.62
N ALA A 54 8.62 30.18 12.92
CA ALA A 54 9.02 31.54 13.27
C ALA A 54 9.73 31.65 14.63
N LEU A 55 9.53 30.69 15.54
CA LEU A 55 9.84 30.85 16.97
C LEU A 55 11.30 30.68 17.42
N GLY A 56 12.28 30.51 16.51
CA GLY A 56 13.70 30.45 16.86
C GLY A 56 14.00 29.58 18.10
N ASP A 57 14.58 30.18 19.15
CA ASP A 57 14.91 29.52 20.42
C ASP A 57 13.69 29.06 21.24
N GLY A 58 12.56 29.77 21.12
CA GLY A 58 11.29 29.41 21.77
C GLY A 58 10.59 28.20 21.14
N ARG A 59 11.08 27.72 19.99
CA ARG A 59 10.50 26.57 19.27
C ARG A 59 10.46 25.30 20.13
N LYS A 60 11.56 24.98 20.83
CA LYS A 60 11.63 23.76 21.67
C LYS A 60 10.58 23.76 22.77
N GLN A 61 10.36 24.92 23.38
CA GLN A 61 9.36 25.08 24.43
C GLN A 61 7.94 24.94 23.87
N LEU A 62 7.64 25.53 22.71
CA LEU A 62 6.34 25.35 22.06
C LEU A 62 6.10 23.88 21.68
N MET A 63 7.12 23.17 21.20
CA MET A 63 7.02 21.76 20.83
C MET A 63 6.66 20.86 22.01
N VAL A 64 7.27 21.07 23.18
CA VAL A 64 6.90 20.39 24.43
C VAL A 64 5.42 20.64 24.77
N LEU A 65 4.96 21.89 24.65
CA LEU A 65 3.57 22.25 24.91
C LEU A 65 2.60 21.58 23.92
N ILE A 66 2.97 21.48 22.64
CA ILE A 66 2.20 20.75 21.63
C ILE A 66 2.15 19.25 21.96
N ARG A 67 3.28 18.66 22.35
CA ARG A 67 3.35 17.24 22.72
C ARG A 67 2.41 16.93 23.88
N ASP A 68 2.52 17.69 24.95
CA ASP A 68 1.86 17.39 26.23
C ASP A 68 0.38 17.81 26.22
N HIS A 69 0.05 18.91 25.54
CA HIS A 69 -1.30 19.49 25.58
C HIS A 69 -2.10 19.38 24.28
N TYR A 70 -1.50 18.90 23.18
CA TYR A 70 -2.21 18.62 21.94
C TYR A 70 -2.10 17.15 21.53
N TYR A 71 -0.90 16.62 21.29
CA TYR A 71 -0.76 15.24 20.83
C TYR A 71 -1.27 14.23 21.86
N GLN A 72 -0.80 14.29 23.10
CA GLN A 72 -1.16 13.29 24.10
C GLN A 72 -2.69 13.22 24.37
N PRO A 73 -3.42 14.33 24.56
CA PRO A 73 -4.88 14.29 24.70
C PRO A 73 -5.61 13.72 23.48
N VAL A 74 -5.22 14.12 22.27
CA VAL A 74 -5.84 13.64 21.03
C VAL A 74 -5.60 12.14 20.85
N LEU A 75 -4.36 11.72 21.00
CA LEU A 75 -3.96 10.32 20.84
C LEU A 75 -4.61 9.44 21.90
N SER A 76 -4.65 9.88 23.16
CA SER A 76 -5.32 9.15 24.24
C SER A 76 -6.82 8.97 23.96
N LYS A 77 -7.50 10.02 23.48
CA LYS A 77 -8.91 9.94 23.08
C LYS A 77 -9.11 8.98 21.90
N MET A 78 -8.25 9.05 20.88
CA MET A 78 -8.30 8.16 19.71
C MET A 78 -8.05 6.69 20.09
N LEU A 79 -7.08 6.42 20.96
CA LEU A 79 -6.77 5.07 21.46
C LEU A 79 -7.90 4.50 22.29
N THR A 80 -8.47 5.29 23.21
CA THR A 80 -9.60 4.87 24.05
C THR A 80 -10.83 4.51 23.21
N ASN A 81 -11.05 5.22 22.09
CA ASN A 81 -12.18 4.98 21.19
C ASN A 81 -11.88 3.94 20.11
N ASN A 82 -10.65 3.44 20.00
CA ASN A 82 -10.27 2.51 18.95
C ASN A 82 -10.97 1.15 19.14
N GLN A 83 -11.75 0.74 18.13
CA GLN A 83 -12.57 -0.47 18.21
C GLN A 83 -11.74 -1.75 18.35
N ASN A 84 -10.62 -1.85 17.62
CA ASN A 84 -9.75 -3.03 17.65
C ASN A 84 -9.11 -3.20 19.02
N LEU A 85 -8.61 -2.10 19.59
CA LEU A 85 -7.99 -2.09 20.91
C LEU A 85 -9.02 -2.43 22.00
N ARG A 86 -10.23 -1.87 21.93
CA ARG A 86 -11.33 -2.20 22.84
C ARG A 86 -11.74 -3.67 22.75
N ARG A 87 -11.85 -4.22 21.54
CA ARG A 87 -12.16 -5.64 21.31
C ARG A 87 -11.07 -6.52 21.92
N PHE A 88 -9.80 -6.21 21.64
CA PHE A 88 -8.64 -6.90 22.19
C PHE A 88 -8.64 -6.94 23.72
N TRP A 89 -8.91 -5.81 24.37
CA TRP A 89 -9.04 -5.72 25.83
C TRP A 89 -10.25 -6.47 26.37
N SER A 90 -11.38 -6.44 25.65
CA SER A 90 -12.60 -7.15 26.07
C SER A 90 -12.41 -8.67 26.07
N GLN A 91 -11.71 -9.20 25.06
CA GLN A 91 -11.37 -10.63 24.96
C GLN A 91 -10.50 -11.09 26.15
N ARG A 92 -9.60 -10.21 26.61
CA ARG A 92 -8.71 -10.44 27.77
C ARG A 92 -9.32 -10.01 29.10
N ARG A 93 -10.56 -9.53 29.10
CA ARG A 93 -11.27 -9.04 30.30
C ARG A 93 -10.46 -7.99 31.07
N VAL A 94 -9.72 -7.13 30.38
CA VAL A 94 -8.91 -6.08 31.00
C VAL A 94 -9.84 -5.07 31.71
N PRO A 95 -9.63 -4.75 32.99
CA PRO A 95 -10.43 -3.75 33.71
C PRO A 95 -10.40 -2.36 33.05
N PRO A 96 -11.51 -1.59 33.07
CA PRO A 96 -11.58 -0.27 32.42
C PRO A 96 -10.50 0.73 32.86
N ASP A 97 -10.10 0.71 34.14
CA ASP A 97 -9.05 1.60 34.64
C ASP A 97 -7.68 1.26 34.03
N LEU A 98 -7.40 -0.03 33.83
CA LEU A 98 -6.19 -0.50 33.17
C LEU A 98 -6.21 -0.23 31.67
N GLN A 99 -7.36 -0.35 31.01
CA GLN A 99 -7.52 0.06 29.60
C GLN A 99 -7.17 1.54 29.42
N LYS A 100 -7.69 2.41 30.30
CA LYS A 100 -7.39 3.84 30.28
C LYS A 100 -5.90 4.10 30.56
N GLY A 101 -5.31 3.40 31.52
CA GLY A 101 -3.87 3.48 31.81
C GLY A 101 -3.00 3.08 30.62
N GLN A 102 -3.33 1.97 29.95
CA GLN A 102 -2.63 1.50 28.74
C GLN A 102 -2.81 2.49 27.57
N ALA A 103 -4.03 3.00 27.35
CA ALA A 103 -4.27 4.03 26.33
C ALA A 103 -3.43 5.29 26.55
N ILE A 104 -3.29 5.73 27.81
CA ILE A 104 -2.44 6.86 28.16
C ILE A 104 -0.96 6.54 27.94
N SER A 105 -0.50 5.35 28.33
CA SER A 105 0.89 4.92 28.13
C SER A 105 1.26 4.94 26.64
N VAL A 106 0.45 4.31 25.80
CA VAL A 106 0.66 4.29 24.34
C VAL A 106 0.56 5.71 23.76
N ALA A 107 -0.35 6.55 24.25
CA ALA A 107 -0.47 7.94 23.81
C ALA A 107 0.80 8.76 24.11
N VAL A 108 1.44 8.56 25.25
CA VAL A 108 2.68 9.25 25.63
C VAL A 108 3.81 8.88 24.68
N GLU A 109 4.00 7.59 24.40
CA GLU A 109 5.02 7.12 23.45
C GLU A 109 4.78 7.66 22.04
N LEU A 110 3.53 7.64 21.58
CA LEU A 110 3.17 8.18 20.27
C LEU A 110 3.35 9.69 20.21
N ALA A 111 3.02 10.42 21.28
CA ALA A 111 3.24 11.86 21.34
C ALA A 111 4.74 12.20 21.21
N GLN A 112 5.63 11.44 21.86
CA GLN A 112 7.08 11.60 21.70
C GLN A 112 7.55 11.32 20.27
N LYS A 113 7.02 10.28 19.62
CA LYS A 113 7.30 9.99 18.21
C LYS A 113 6.83 11.14 17.31
N MET A 114 5.63 11.68 17.54
CA MET A 114 5.06 12.80 16.77
C MET A 114 5.81 14.11 16.98
N ASP A 115 6.31 14.36 18.19
CA ASP A 115 7.22 15.47 18.48
C ASP A 115 8.51 15.37 17.64
N GLY A 116 9.12 14.18 17.57
CA GLY A 116 10.30 13.93 16.74
C GLY A 116 10.05 14.10 15.23
N VAL A 117 8.89 13.64 14.75
CA VAL A 117 8.49 13.82 13.33
C VAL A 117 8.28 15.30 13.03
N LEU A 118 7.56 16.02 13.89
CA LEU A 118 7.35 17.47 13.73
C LEU A 118 8.69 18.23 13.76
N ALA A 119 9.61 17.85 14.65
CA ALA A 119 10.95 18.45 14.74
C ALA A 119 11.71 18.32 13.43
N LYS A 120 11.65 17.13 12.82
CA LYS A 120 12.29 16.84 11.53
C LYS A 120 11.71 17.72 10.42
N HIS A 121 10.38 17.83 10.33
CA HIS A 121 9.74 18.69 9.33
C HIS A 121 10.07 20.17 9.53
N LEU A 122 10.09 20.64 10.77
CA LEU A 122 10.49 22.02 11.11
C LEU A 122 11.96 22.30 10.77
N ALA A 123 12.86 21.33 10.99
CA ALA A 123 14.27 21.46 10.61
C ALA A 123 14.47 21.50 9.10
N GLN A 124 13.66 20.76 8.35
CA GLN A 124 13.67 20.72 6.89
C GLN A 124 12.88 21.87 6.24
N GLN A 125 12.16 22.67 7.03
CA GLN A 125 11.25 23.71 6.57
C GLN A 125 10.25 23.22 5.50
N SER A 126 9.77 21.97 5.60
CA SER A 126 8.88 21.42 4.57
C SER A 126 7.55 22.18 4.55
N GLU A 127 7.10 22.56 3.36
CA GLU A 127 5.87 23.36 3.18
C GLU A 127 4.62 22.64 3.71
N ASP A 128 4.67 21.31 3.73
CA ASP A 128 3.59 20.44 4.16
C ASP A 128 3.78 19.84 5.56
N GLY A 129 4.79 20.26 6.32
CA GLY A 129 5.08 19.75 7.66
C GLY A 129 3.94 19.96 8.67
N PHE A 130 3.02 20.90 8.40
CA PHE A 130 1.81 21.07 9.20
C PHE A 130 0.90 19.83 9.19
N LYS A 131 1.01 18.95 8.18
CA LYS A 131 0.19 17.73 8.08
C LYS A 131 0.36 16.80 9.28
N VAL A 132 1.52 16.81 9.94
CA VAL A 132 1.81 16.01 11.14
C VAL A 132 0.90 16.36 12.31
N LEU A 133 0.40 17.61 12.35
CA LEU A 133 -0.52 18.09 13.37
C LEU A 133 -2.00 17.78 13.04
N LEU A 134 -2.30 17.25 11.84
CA LEU A 134 -3.67 17.00 11.43
C LEU A 134 -4.25 15.76 12.11
N PRO A 135 -5.53 15.78 12.56
CA PRO A 135 -6.18 14.63 13.16
C PRO A 135 -6.12 13.36 12.31
N ALA A 136 -6.24 13.46 10.98
CA ALA A 136 -6.16 12.32 10.07
C ALA A 136 -4.78 11.63 10.09
N TYR A 137 -3.70 12.41 10.18
CA TYR A 137 -2.34 11.89 10.28
C TYR A 137 -2.13 11.18 11.62
N LEU A 138 -2.59 11.80 12.70
CA LEU A 138 -2.55 11.22 14.05
C LEU A 138 -3.39 9.94 14.14
N GLN A 139 -4.57 9.90 13.52
CA GLN A 139 -5.44 8.73 13.48
C GLN A 139 -4.77 7.56 12.76
N ARG A 140 -4.13 7.79 11.61
CA ARG A 140 -3.35 6.75 10.91
C ARG A 140 -2.21 6.23 11.78
N THR A 141 -1.55 7.12 12.50
CA THR A 141 -0.46 6.78 13.42
C THR A 141 -0.96 5.92 14.58
N VAL A 142 -2.11 6.27 15.17
CA VAL A 142 -2.79 5.48 16.21
C VAL A 142 -3.18 4.10 15.66
N HIS A 143 -3.74 4.02 14.47
CA HIS A 143 -4.16 2.75 13.89
C HIS A 143 -2.98 1.77 13.72
N ASN A 144 -1.88 2.25 13.16
CA ASN A 144 -0.65 1.46 13.03
C ASN A 144 -0.11 1.02 14.40
N ALA A 145 -0.08 1.94 15.36
CA ALA A 145 0.40 1.66 16.70
C ALA A 145 -0.47 0.64 17.45
N VAL A 146 -1.79 0.67 17.25
CA VAL A 146 -2.71 -0.33 17.79
C VAL A 146 -2.46 -1.70 17.18
N ILE A 147 -2.24 -1.79 15.86
CA ILE A 147 -1.90 -3.05 15.19
C ILE A 147 -0.60 -3.62 15.77
N ASP A 148 0.43 -2.78 15.88
CA ASP A 148 1.73 -3.19 16.43
C ASP A 148 1.58 -3.63 17.88
N HIS A 149 0.88 -2.85 18.72
CA HIS A 149 0.64 -3.20 20.13
C HIS A 149 -0.09 -4.54 20.27
N ILE A 150 -1.18 -4.75 19.53
CA ILE A 150 -1.94 -6.01 19.54
C ILE A 150 -1.04 -7.18 19.10
N ARG A 151 -0.25 -6.98 18.05
CA ARG A 151 0.67 -8.02 17.53
C ARG A 151 1.73 -8.37 18.57
N ASP A 152 2.34 -7.36 19.18
CA ASP A 152 3.45 -7.53 20.10
C ASP A 152 2.98 -8.16 21.43
N GLU A 153 1.82 -7.74 21.95
CA GLU A 153 1.18 -8.36 23.12
C GLU A 153 0.77 -9.81 22.85
N TRP A 154 0.13 -10.08 21.70
CA TRP A 154 -0.23 -11.45 21.31
C TRP A 154 1.00 -12.36 21.17
N GLN A 155 2.06 -11.83 20.55
CA GLN A 155 3.30 -12.58 20.39
C GLN A 155 3.96 -12.84 21.75
N TRP A 156 3.98 -11.85 22.64
CA TRP A 156 4.47 -12.01 24.01
C TRP A 156 3.67 -13.06 24.79
N GLU A 157 2.34 -13.04 24.71
CA GLU A 157 1.47 -14.03 25.35
C GLU A 157 1.78 -15.44 24.83
N HIS A 158 1.89 -15.60 23.50
CA HIS A 158 2.16 -16.89 22.88
C HIS A 158 3.58 -17.41 23.13
N THR A 159 4.57 -16.53 23.37
CA THR A 159 5.93 -16.95 23.71
C THR A 159 6.12 -17.19 25.21
N THR A 160 5.38 -16.48 26.06
CA THR A 160 5.65 -16.41 27.50
C THR A 160 4.65 -17.21 28.34
N LEU A 161 3.40 -17.35 27.88
CA LEU A 161 2.31 -18.01 28.61
C LEU A 161 1.98 -19.41 28.06
N GLN A 162 2.92 -20.08 27.39
CA GLN A 162 2.73 -21.39 26.74
C GLN A 162 2.20 -22.50 27.67
N ASP A 163 2.41 -22.38 28.99
CA ASP A 163 1.95 -23.37 29.99
C ASP A 163 0.52 -23.12 30.50
N MET A 164 -0.11 -21.99 30.17
CA MET A 164 -1.50 -21.73 30.50
C MET A 164 -2.35 -21.97 29.26
N ASN A 165 -2.88 -23.19 29.10
CA ASN A 165 -3.89 -23.61 28.11
C ASN A 165 -4.60 -22.43 27.44
N LEU A 166 -3.99 -21.85 26.41
CA LEU A 166 -4.62 -20.84 25.58
C LEU A 166 -5.73 -21.60 24.85
N ASP A 167 -6.96 -21.10 24.98
CA ASP A 167 -8.14 -21.75 24.42
C ASP A 167 -7.93 -21.95 22.91
N PRO A 168 -7.91 -23.19 22.39
CA PRO A 168 -7.67 -23.44 20.98
C PRO A 168 -8.74 -22.84 20.04
N GLU A 169 -9.84 -22.33 20.60
CA GLU A 169 -10.89 -21.59 19.89
C GLU A 169 -10.69 -20.06 19.88
N GLN A 170 -9.62 -19.51 20.46
CA GLN A 170 -9.32 -18.07 20.34
C GLN A 170 -8.84 -17.73 18.93
N ASP A 171 -9.73 -17.11 18.14
CA ASP A 171 -9.40 -16.53 16.84
C ASP A 171 -8.21 -15.56 16.95
N ASP A 172 -7.25 -15.68 16.03
CA ASP A 172 -6.09 -14.79 15.96
C ASP A 172 -6.56 -13.33 15.80
N PRO A 173 -6.33 -12.47 16.80
CA PRO A 173 -6.78 -11.09 16.74
C PRO A 173 -6.17 -10.35 15.55
N ARG A 174 -5.01 -10.78 15.02
CA ARG A 174 -4.36 -10.21 13.83
C ARG A 174 -5.15 -10.45 12.54
N GLN A 175 -5.88 -11.56 12.43
CA GLN A 175 -6.75 -11.83 11.29
C GLN A 175 -7.95 -10.86 11.27
N ASN A 176 -8.49 -10.56 12.46
CA ASN A 176 -9.60 -9.62 12.62
C ASN A 176 -9.17 -8.15 12.40
N THR A 177 -7.97 -7.72 12.82
CA THR A 177 -7.53 -6.32 12.66
C THR A 177 -7.39 -5.89 11.20
N ALA A 178 -6.97 -6.81 10.32
CA ALA A 178 -6.80 -6.55 8.89
C ALA A 178 -8.14 -6.47 8.14
N ASP A 179 -9.12 -7.30 8.51
CA ASP A 179 -10.47 -7.23 7.98
C ASP A 179 -11.25 -6.05 8.56
N ASP A 180 -11.16 -5.78 9.86
CA ASP A 180 -11.82 -4.63 10.50
C ASP A 180 -11.30 -3.28 9.96
N ALA A 181 -10.03 -3.19 9.52
CA ALA A 181 -9.51 -2.01 8.82
C ALA A 181 -10.23 -1.73 7.48
N ARG A 182 -10.74 -2.76 6.79
CA ARG A 182 -11.54 -2.64 5.54
C ARG A 182 -13.00 -2.26 5.82
N TYR A 183 -13.54 -2.61 6.99
CA TYR A 183 -14.97 -2.45 7.31
C TYR A 183 -15.28 -1.39 8.37
N ALA A 184 -14.29 -0.81 9.04
CA ALA A 184 -14.50 0.24 10.04
C ALA A 184 -15.21 1.46 9.39
N PRO A 185 -16.40 1.86 9.87
CA PRO A 185 -17.14 3.00 9.31
C PRO A 185 -16.33 4.29 9.38
N GLU A 186 -15.43 4.41 10.37
CA GLU A 186 -14.52 5.54 10.58
C GLU A 186 -13.42 5.64 9.50
N ASN A 187 -12.99 4.52 8.92
CA ASN A 187 -12.10 4.48 7.74
C ASN A 187 -12.88 4.71 6.42
N ARG A 188 -14.22 4.63 6.48
CA ARG A 188 -15.14 5.05 5.41
C ARG A 188 -15.60 6.50 5.57
N VAL A 189 -15.29 7.17 6.69
CA VAL A 189 -15.52 8.60 6.85
C VAL A 189 -14.52 9.34 5.99
N LEU A 190 -14.93 9.58 4.75
CA LEU A 190 -14.26 10.49 3.85
C LEU A 190 -14.20 11.87 4.51
N SER A 191 -13.02 12.47 4.55
CA SER A 191 -12.90 13.86 5.00
C SER A 191 -13.80 14.75 4.14
N GLY A 192 -14.27 15.89 4.66
CA GLY A 192 -15.09 16.83 3.86
C GLY A 192 -14.41 17.24 2.55
N GLU A 193 -13.08 17.28 2.54
CA GLU A 193 -12.26 17.50 1.34
C GLU A 193 -12.33 16.32 0.38
N GLN A 194 -12.20 15.08 0.86
CA GLN A 194 -12.35 13.87 0.03
C GLN A 194 -13.75 13.73 -0.54
N VAL A 195 -14.80 14.03 0.24
CA VAL A 195 -16.19 14.06 -0.24
C VAL A 195 -16.36 15.11 -1.34
N SER A 196 -15.79 16.31 -1.15
CA SER A 196 -15.81 17.36 -2.17
C SER A 196 -15.09 16.93 -3.45
N GLN A 197 -13.90 16.32 -3.34
CA GLN A 197 -13.13 15.82 -4.47
C GLN A 197 -13.87 14.70 -5.23
N LEU A 198 -14.50 13.78 -4.51
CA LEU A 198 -15.31 12.70 -5.10
C LEU A 198 -16.55 13.24 -5.80
N ASN A 199 -17.22 14.24 -5.23
CA ASN A 199 -18.35 14.91 -5.88
C ASN A 199 -17.91 15.67 -7.14
N GLN A 200 -16.76 16.34 -7.11
CA GLN A 200 -16.18 17.00 -8.29
C GLN A 200 -15.83 15.98 -9.38
N LEU A 201 -15.21 14.85 -9.00
CA LEU A 201 -14.93 13.75 -9.92
C LEU A 201 -16.21 13.23 -10.57
N ARG A 202 -17.25 12.98 -9.77
CA ARG A 202 -18.56 12.53 -10.27
C ARG A 202 -19.16 13.51 -11.28
N GLN A 203 -19.16 14.81 -10.99
CA GLN A 203 -19.62 15.85 -11.92
C GLN A 203 -18.82 15.85 -13.24
N GLN A 204 -17.51 15.64 -13.19
CA GLN A 204 -16.70 15.54 -14.40
C GLN A 204 -17.02 14.27 -15.20
N LEU A 205 -17.25 13.14 -14.53
CA LEU A 205 -17.65 11.89 -15.19
C LEU A 205 -19.02 12.03 -15.88
N GLU A 206 -20.00 12.63 -15.21
CA GLU A 206 -21.31 12.97 -15.79
C GLU A 206 -21.15 13.89 -17.00
N SER A 207 -20.27 14.90 -16.92
CA SER A 207 -19.97 15.79 -18.05
C SER A 207 -19.35 15.06 -19.24
N LEU A 208 -18.50 14.05 -19.01
CA LEU A 208 -17.90 13.24 -20.08
C LEU A 208 -18.94 12.37 -20.77
N LEU A 209 -19.80 11.70 -19.99
CA LEU A 209 -20.90 10.89 -20.51
C LEU A 209 -21.95 11.74 -21.26
N GLY A 210 -22.19 12.98 -20.83
CA GLY A 210 -23.08 13.91 -21.52
C GLY A 210 -22.50 14.51 -22.81
N ASN A 211 -21.19 14.43 -23.03
CA ASN A 211 -20.51 15.10 -24.13
C ASN A 211 -20.33 14.16 -25.35
N LYS A 212 -21.06 14.43 -26.42
CA LYS A 212 -21.03 13.66 -27.68
C LYS A 212 -19.69 13.62 -28.40
N ASN A 213 -18.74 14.48 -28.02
CA ASN A 213 -17.39 14.48 -28.59
C ASN A 213 -16.50 13.35 -28.06
N TYR A 214 -16.87 12.71 -26.95
CA TYR A 214 -16.14 11.57 -26.39
C TYR A 214 -16.77 10.24 -26.82
N GLN A 215 -15.94 9.19 -26.88
CA GLN A 215 -16.44 7.84 -27.10
C GLN A 215 -17.22 7.38 -25.87
N GLN A 216 -18.51 7.14 -26.06
CA GLN A 216 -19.43 6.82 -24.96
C GLN A 216 -19.32 5.36 -24.51
N GLU A 217 -19.15 4.43 -25.46
CA GLU A 217 -19.10 2.98 -25.17
C GLU A 217 -18.04 2.60 -24.11
N PRO A 218 -16.79 3.12 -24.14
CA PRO A 218 -15.81 2.89 -23.06
C PRO A 218 -16.24 3.42 -21.69
N LEU A 219 -16.84 4.62 -21.63
CA LEU A 219 -17.26 5.25 -20.38
C LEU A 219 -18.48 4.54 -19.78
N ILE A 220 -19.41 4.07 -20.62
CA ILE A 220 -20.56 3.25 -20.21
C ILE A 220 -20.08 1.92 -19.61
N VAL A 221 -19.06 1.29 -20.19
CA VAL A 221 -18.47 0.05 -19.63
C VAL A 221 -17.89 0.31 -18.24
N VAL A 222 -17.17 1.42 -18.03
CA VAL A 222 -16.65 1.79 -16.70
C VAL A 222 -17.79 2.01 -15.71
N ASP A 223 -18.79 2.83 -16.09
CA ASP A 223 -19.94 3.11 -15.23
C ASP A 223 -20.71 1.83 -14.86
N CYS A 224 -20.94 0.94 -15.82
CA CYS A 224 -21.63 -0.34 -15.61
C CYS A 224 -20.82 -1.32 -14.74
N MET A 225 -19.49 -1.37 -14.89
CA MET A 225 -18.65 -2.29 -14.11
C MET A 225 -18.50 -1.86 -12.66
N PHE A 226 -18.32 -0.56 -12.40
CA PHE A 226 -18.09 -0.04 -11.05
C PHE A 226 -19.35 0.44 -10.34
N GLY A 227 -20.53 0.32 -10.96
CA GLY A 227 -21.78 0.71 -10.33
C GLY A 227 -21.85 2.21 -9.97
N LEU A 228 -21.36 3.10 -10.84
CA LEU A 228 -21.34 4.54 -10.52
C LEU A 228 -22.74 5.18 -10.64
N GLY A 229 -23.67 4.52 -11.34
CA GLY A 229 -25.05 4.96 -11.55
C GLY A 229 -25.17 6.24 -12.36
N LEU A 230 -24.27 6.43 -13.33
CA LEU A 230 -24.27 7.60 -14.22
C LEU A 230 -25.05 7.36 -15.53
N THR A 231 -25.29 6.10 -15.87
CA THR A 231 -26.06 5.67 -17.05
C THR A 231 -27.18 4.71 -16.68
N GLU A 232 -28.12 4.50 -17.60
CA GLU A 232 -29.25 3.56 -17.44
C GLU A 232 -28.82 2.08 -17.27
N HIS A 233 -27.57 1.77 -17.58
CA HIS A 233 -27.02 0.42 -17.47
C HIS A 233 -26.29 0.16 -16.15
N SER A 234 -26.10 1.17 -15.31
CA SER A 234 -25.38 1.05 -14.05
C SER A 234 -26.31 1.23 -12.85
N THR A 235 -26.05 0.50 -11.77
CA THR A 235 -26.78 0.61 -10.51
C THR A 235 -25.81 1.09 -9.43
N VAL A 236 -26.18 2.14 -8.69
CA VAL A 236 -25.31 2.79 -7.71
C VAL A 236 -24.86 1.80 -6.63
N GLY A 237 -23.55 1.58 -6.53
CA GLY A 237 -22.94 0.74 -5.49
C GLY A 237 -22.96 -0.77 -5.79
N GLU A 238 -23.44 -1.18 -6.96
CA GLU A 238 -23.42 -2.58 -7.40
C GLU A 238 -22.34 -2.77 -8.48
N GLU A 239 -21.21 -3.36 -8.10
CA GLU A 239 -20.17 -3.75 -9.04
C GLU A 239 -20.60 -4.99 -9.85
N MET A 240 -20.27 -5.01 -11.13
CA MET A 240 -20.61 -6.10 -12.03
C MET A 240 -19.36 -6.80 -12.53
N THR A 241 -19.42 -8.13 -12.67
CA THR A 241 -18.36 -8.87 -13.34
C THR A 241 -18.32 -8.51 -14.84
N MET A 242 -17.16 -8.67 -15.48
CA MET A 242 -17.05 -8.45 -16.94
C MET A 242 -18.07 -9.27 -17.73
N ARG A 243 -18.42 -10.47 -17.25
CA ARG A 243 -19.40 -11.34 -17.88
C ARG A 243 -20.79 -10.70 -17.88
N GLU A 244 -21.25 -10.26 -16.71
CA GLU A 244 -22.55 -9.63 -16.53
C GLU A 244 -22.61 -8.30 -17.28
N CYS A 245 -21.52 -7.53 -17.27
CA CYS A 245 -21.39 -6.29 -18.03
C CYS A 245 -21.54 -6.55 -19.55
N CYS A 246 -20.87 -7.58 -20.09
CA CYS A 246 -21.00 -7.97 -21.49
C CYS A 246 -22.45 -8.32 -21.88
N GLU A 247 -23.17 -9.01 -20.99
CA GLU A 247 -24.55 -9.43 -21.20
C GLU A 247 -25.52 -8.25 -21.13
N LYS A 248 -25.35 -7.38 -20.13
CA LYS A 248 -26.17 -6.17 -19.92
C LYS A 248 -26.00 -5.16 -21.06
N LEU A 249 -24.76 -4.95 -21.50
CA LEU A 249 -24.42 -4.04 -22.60
C LEU A 249 -24.55 -4.67 -24.01
N LYS A 250 -24.88 -5.97 -24.09
CA LYS A 250 -24.99 -6.73 -25.34
C LYS A 250 -23.77 -6.54 -26.26
N LEU A 251 -22.56 -6.60 -25.69
CA LEU A 251 -21.32 -6.38 -26.45
C LEU A 251 -21.17 -7.41 -27.57
N ALA A 252 -20.79 -6.94 -28.76
CA ALA A 252 -20.62 -7.81 -29.93
C ALA A 252 -19.35 -8.68 -29.81
N GLY A 253 -19.49 -9.95 -30.18
CA GLY A 253 -18.41 -10.93 -30.23
C GLY A 253 -18.96 -12.33 -30.45
N ASP A 254 -18.29 -13.11 -31.29
CA ASP A 254 -18.77 -14.44 -31.71
C ASP A 254 -18.71 -15.47 -30.57
N THR A 255 -17.83 -15.25 -29.59
CA THR A 255 -17.63 -16.12 -28.43
C THR A 255 -17.61 -15.29 -27.15
N GLN A 256 -17.92 -15.93 -26.02
CA GLN A 256 -17.88 -15.27 -24.72
C GLN A 256 -16.49 -14.72 -24.39
N ALA A 257 -15.43 -15.45 -24.76
CA ALA A 257 -14.06 -15.00 -24.59
C ALA A 257 -13.75 -13.72 -25.40
N ARG A 258 -14.24 -13.62 -26.65
CA ARG A 258 -14.10 -12.40 -27.46
C ARG A 258 -14.87 -11.22 -26.89
N LYS A 259 -16.07 -11.45 -26.35
CA LYS A 259 -16.85 -10.41 -25.67
C LYS A 259 -16.13 -9.87 -24.44
N ILE A 260 -15.61 -10.76 -23.59
CA ILE A 260 -14.84 -10.39 -22.40
C ILE A 260 -13.56 -9.63 -22.80
N ALA A 261 -12.82 -10.09 -23.80
CA ALA A 261 -11.64 -9.38 -24.30
C ALA A 261 -11.97 -7.97 -24.80
N ARG A 262 -13.09 -7.81 -25.53
CA ARG A 262 -13.57 -6.49 -25.97
C ARG A 262 -13.97 -5.61 -24.77
N CYS A 263 -14.68 -6.17 -23.79
CA CYS A 263 -15.05 -5.47 -22.56
C CYS A 263 -13.81 -4.97 -21.82
N GLN A 264 -12.76 -5.79 -21.73
CA GLN A 264 -11.49 -5.40 -21.11
C GLN A 264 -10.83 -4.23 -21.85
N VAL A 265 -10.80 -4.26 -23.19
CA VAL A 265 -10.25 -3.16 -24.00
C VAL A 265 -11.05 -1.86 -23.82
N LEU A 266 -12.38 -1.95 -23.78
CA LEU A 266 -13.26 -0.80 -23.55
C LEU A 266 -13.10 -0.24 -22.13
N LEU A 267 -13.00 -1.11 -21.13
CA LEU A 267 -12.73 -0.73 -19.75
C LEU A 267 -11.39 0.03 -19.64
N ASP A 268 -10.32 -0.52 -20.22
CA ASP A 268 -9.00 0.11 -20.19
C ASP A 268 -9.02 1.49 -20.84
N LYS A 269 -9.67 1.59 -22.00
CA LYS A 269 -9.83 2.87 -22.70
C LYS A 269 -10.65 3.87 -21.90
N GLY A 270 -11.74 3.45 -21.26
CA GLY A 270 -12.58 4.29 -20.42
C GLY A 270 -11.81 4.81 -19.19
N LEU A 271 -11.06 3.93 -18.52
CA LEU A 271 -10.20 4.31 -17.40
C LEU A 271 -9.11 5.30 -17.81
N ASP A 272 -8.51 5.14 -18.99
CA ASP A 272 -7.52 6.10 -19.51
C ASP A 272 -8.14 7.48 -19.77
N MET A 273 -9.34 7.53 -20.35
CA MET A 273 -10.07 8.78 -20.57
C MET A 273 -10.34 9.49 -19.24
N ILE A 274 -10.78 8.75 -18.22
CA ILE A 274 -11.03 9.30 -16.88
C ILE A 274 -9.73 9.81 -16.26
N ARG A 275 -8.64 9.04 -16.31
CA ARG A 275 -7.33 9.46 -15.79
C ARG A 275 -6.84 10.74 -16.46
N GLN A 276 -7.01 10.86 -17.78
CA GLN A 276 -6.63 12.07 -18.50
C GLN A 276 -7.43 13.28 -18.00
N VAL A 277 -8.74 13.13 -17.84
CA VAL A 277 -9.61 14.23 -17.37
C VAL A 277 -9.31 14.61 -15.93
N VAL A 278 -9.03 13.63 -15.06
CA VAL A 278 -8.59 13.90 -13.69
C VAL A 278 -7.27 14.66 -13.68
N ARG A 279 -6.29 14.29 -14.53
CA ARG A 279 -5.01 15.01 -14.63
C ARG A 279 -5.14 16.43 -15.18
N GLU A 280 -6.05 16.64 -16.13
CA GLU A 280 -6.26 17.94 -16.79
C GLU A 280 -7.10 18.89 -15.93
N LYS A 281 -8.21 18.40 -15.36
CA LYS A 281 -9.21 19.24 -14.68
C LYS A 281 -9.13 19.18 -13.16
N LEU A 282 -8.55 18.13 -12.58
CA LEU A 282 -8.45 17.92 -11.13
C LEU A 282 -7.01 17.57 -10.72
N PRO A 283 -6.00 18.41 -11.03
CA PRO A 283 -4.60 18.08 -10.82
C PRO A 283 -4.26 17.77 -9.35
N SER A 284 -4.91 18.45 -8.40
CA SER A 284 -4.72 18.17 -6.97
C SER A 284 -5.23 16.78 -6.57
N VAL A 285 -6.31 16.29 -7.18
CA VAL A 285 -6.81 14.92 -6.96
C VAL A 285 -5.86 13.92 -7.59
N ALA A 286 -5.37 14.21 -8.81
CA ALA A 286 -4.39 13.37 -9.49
C ALA A 286 -3.12 13.20 -8.65
N GLU A 287 -2.55 14.28 -8.13
CA GLU A 287 -1.34 14.24 -7.28
C GLU A 287 -1.58 13.50 -5.96
N CYS A 288 -2.76 13.64 -5.35
CA CYS A 288 -3.07 12.96 -4.08
C CYS A 288 -3.30 11.45 -4.24
N TRP A 289 -3.81 10.99 -5.38
CA TRP A 289 -4.18 9.59 -5.60
C TRP A 289 -3.17 8.81 -6.46
N GLN A 290 -2.13 9.48 -6.93
CA GLN A 290 -1.11 8.88 -7.76
C GLN A 290 -0.13 8.07 -6.92
N SER A 291 -0.14 6.75 -7.15
CA SER A 291 0.91 5.87 -6.66
C SER A 291 2.19 6.06 -7.47
N GLU A 292 3.33 6.03 -6.80
CA GLU A 292 4.63 5.94 -7.47
C GLU A 292 4.74 4.61 -8.24
N ILE A 293 5.08 4.67 -9.53
CA ILE A 293 5.22 3.53 -10.41
C ILE A 293 6.70 3.37 -10.75
N ASN A 294 7.30 2.30 -10.24
CA ASN A 294 8.70 2.02 -10.54
C ASN A 294 8.87 1.49 -11.96
N ILE A 295 9.53 2.27 -12.82
CA ILE A 295 9.76 1.91 -14.23
C ILE A 295 10.58 0.64 -14.42
N ASN A 296 11.32 0.17 -13.40
CA ASN A 296 12.13 -1.04 -13.49
C ASN A 296 11.33 -2.33 -13.23
N SER A 297 10.23 -2.26 -12.49
CA SER A 297 9.36 -3.41 -12.19
C SER A 297 7.98 -3.32 -12.83
N ALA A 298 7.57 -2.13 -13.30
CA ALA A 298 6.26 -1.93 -13.91
C ALA A 298 6.03 -2.89 -15.08
N SER A 299 4.83 -3.44 -15.15
CA SER A 299 4.37 -4.24 -16.28
C SER A 299 4.26 -3.38 -17.54
N ARG A 300 4.30 -4.03 -18.72
CA ARG A 300 4.02 -3.36 -20.02
C ARG A 300 2.73 -2.53 -19.98
N ARG A 301 1.68 -3.07 -19.33
CA ARG A 301 0.38 -2.40 -19.18
C ARG A 301 0.49 -1.11 -18.35
N GLU A 302 1.20 -1.14 -17.23
CA GLU A 302 1.40 0.05 -16.38
C GLU A 302 2.22 1.11 -17.11
N LEU A 303 3.29 0.71 -17.81
CA LEU A 303 4.09 1.62 -18.62
C LEU A 303 3.24 2.29 -19.71
N GLY A 304 2.44 1.52 -20.44
CA GLY A 304 1.58 2.05 -21.50
C GLY A 304 0.47 2.95 -20.95
N HIS A 305 -0.43 2.39 -20.14
CA HIS A 305 -1.66 3.06 -19.73
C HIS A 305 -1.44 4.12 -18.65
N GLN A 306 -0.62 3.83 -17.63
CA GLN A 306 -0.46 4.75 -16.51
C GLN A 306 0.58 5.83 -16.82
N LEU A 307 1.72 5.43 -17.39
CA LEU A 307 2.83 6.35 -17.68
C LEU A 307 2.81 6.91 -19.12
N GLY A 308 2.01 6.36 -20.04
CA GLY A 308 1.88 6.91 -21.40
C GLY A 308 3.08 6.60 -22.30
N PHE A 309 3.78 5.50 -22.07
CA PHE A 309 4.78 5.00 -23.02
C PHE A 309 4.11 4.40 -24.26
N THR A 310 4.70 4.63 -25.43
CA THR A 310 4.34 3.90 -26.66
C THR A 310 4.96 2.50 -26.62
N GLU A 311 4.40 1.52 -27.34
CA GLU A 311 4.97 0.15 -27.40
C GLU A 311 6.46 0.15 -27.75
N SER A 312 6.88 0.99 -28.70
CA SER A 312 8.30 1.10 -29.06
C SER A 312 9.18 1.61 -27.92
N GLU A 313 8.67 2.55 -27.10
CA GLU A 313 9.40 3.06 -25.93
C GLU A 313 9.39 2.02 -24.81
N VAL A 314 8.30 1.28 -24.63
CA VAL A 314 8.20 0.16 -23.68
C VAL A 314 9.23 -0.92 -24.01
N ASP A 315 9.34 -1.31 -25.28
CA ASP A 315 10.31 -2.32 -25.71
C ASP A 315 11.75 -1.84 -25.48
N ARG A 316 12.07 -0.59 -25.84
CA ARG A 316 13.38 0.01 -25.55
C ARG A 316 13.66 0.07 -24.05
N LEU A 317 12.65 0.46 -23.25
CA LEU A 317 12.74 0.57 -21.81
C LEU A 317 13.07 -0.80 -21.19
N ILE A 318 12.28 -1.82 -21.51
CA ILE A 318 12.48 -3.19 -21.00
C ILE A 318 13.84 -3.73 -21.45
N ALA A 319 14.23 -3.47 -22.70
CA ALA A 319 15.52 -3.88 -23.25
C ALA A 319 16.72 -3.17 -22.63
N ALA A 320 16.54 -2.04 -21.95
CA ALA A 320 17.64 -1.29 -21.32
C ALA A 320 17.48 -1.12 -19.81
N ARG A 321 16.51 -1.82 -19.18
CA ARG A 321 16.49 -1.98 -17.73
C ARG A 321 17.84 -2.53 -17.24
N GLN A 322 18.31 -2.14 -16.05
CA GLN A 322 17.67 -1.25 -15.08
C GLN A 322 18.18 0.19 -15.13
N TYR A 323 17.33 1.13 -14.69
CA TYR A 323 17.65 2.54 -14.57
C TYR A 323 17.81 2.94 -13.10
N ILE A 324 18.85 3.70 -12.80
CA ILE A 324 19.15 4.27 -11.49
C ILE A 324 18.40 5.60 -11.30
N ALA A 325 18.18 6.34 -12.39
CA ALA A 325 17.48 7.61 -12.38
C ALA A 325 16.63 7.77 -13.63
N LEU A 326 15.53 8.52 -13.53
CA LEU A 326 14.65 8.80 -14.68
C LEU A 326 15.40 9.52 -15.81
N GLN A 327 16.40 10.34 -15.48
CA GLN A 327 17.23 11.05 -16.46
C GLN A 327 17.87 10.09 -17.49
N GLN A 328 18.19 8.88 -17.07
CA GLN A 328 18.78 7.85 -17.93
C GLN A 328 17.83 7.38 -19.04
N LEU A 329 16.52 7.61 -18.91
CA LEU A 329 15.58 7.37 -20.02
C LEU A 329 15.86 8.28 -21.22
N VAL A 330 16.33 9.51 -20.96
CA VAL A 330 16.71 10.46 -22.01
C VAL A 330 18.09 10.14 -22.55
N GLU A 331 19.05 9.86 -21.65
CA GLU A 331 20.43 9.50 -22.00
C GLU A 331 20.48 8.23 -22.88
N ASN A 332 19.63 7.24 -22.59
CA ASN A 332 19.53 6.00 -23.35
C ASN A 332 18.56 6.10 -24.54
N ALA A 333 18.13 7.32 -24.91
CA ALA A 333 17.20 7.58 -26.02
C ALA A 333 15.89 6.76 -25.97
N ILE A 334 15.43 6.44 -24.76
CA ILE A 334 14.14 5.76 -24.56
C ILE A 334 13.02 6.76 -24.85
N VAL A 335 13.12 7.95 -24.25
CA VAL A 335 12.15 9.05 -24.39
C VAL A 335 12.85 10.36 -24.75
N LYS A 336 12.09 11.30 -25.30
CA LYS A 336 12.57 12.66 -25.56
C LYS A 336 12.67 13.48 -24.26
N PRO A 337 13.58 14.46 -24.16
CA PRO A 337 13.77 15.26 -22.94
C PRO A 337 12.48 15.92 -22.41
N ASN A 338 11.63 16.38 -23.33
CA ASN A 338 10.37 17.05 -23.00
C ASN A 338 9.31 16.12 -22.37
N LYS A 339 9.46 14.79 -22.51
CA LYS A 339 8.54 13.80 -21.94
C LYS A 339 8.84 13.50 -20.47
N LEU A 340 10.04 13.81 -20.00
CA LEU A 340 10.49 13.46 -18.64
C LEU A 340 9.65 14.14 -17.53
N PRO A 341 9.33 15.45 -17.62
CA PRO A 341 8.48 16.09 -16.61
C PRO A 341 7.05 15.52 -16.59
N ASP A 342 6.51 15.12 -17.75
CA ASP A 342 5.19 14.47 -17.83
C ASP A 342 5.23 13.09 -17.16
N LEU A 343 6.30 12.31 -17.35
CA LEU A 343 6.48 11.03 -16.67
C LEU A 343 6.56 11.18 -15.14
N GLN A 344 7.28 12.19 -14.65
CA GLN A 344 7.35 12.51 -13.22
C GLN A 344 5.98 12.91 -12.67
N LYS A 345 5.24 13.76 -13.39
CA LYS A 345 3.84 14.11 -13.06
C LYS A 345 2.90 12.91 -13.18
N ARG A 346 3.29 11.86 -13.90
CA ARG A 346 2.58 10.58 -13.98
C ARG A 346 2.98 9.60 -12.88
N GLY A 347 3.87 9.99 -11.96
CA GLY A 347 4.29 9.18 -10.82
C GLY A 347 5.40 8.19 -11.16
N ALA A 348 6.06 8.33 -12.32
CA ALA A 348 7.18 7.48 -12.66
C ALA A 348 8.32 7.69 -11.65
N VAL A 349 8.88 6.60 -11.15
CA VAL A 349 10.11 6.60 -10.34
C VAL A 349 11.08 5.55 -10.89
N ALA A 350 12.38 5.81 -10.78
CA ALA A 350 13.41 4.84 -11.12
C ALA A 350 14.06 4.38 -9.81
N ALA A 351 13.70 3.19 -9.35
CA ALA A 351 14.32 2.57 -8.19
C ALA A 351 14.86 1.20 -8.60
N PHE A 352 16.08 0.88 -8.18
CA PHE A 352 16.70 -0.40 -8.49
C PHE A 352 15.93 -1.55 -7.84
N VAL A 353 15.71 -2.64 -8.59
CA VAL A 353 14.90 -3.79 -8.16
C VAL A 353 15.76 -5.04 -8.11
N PRO A 354 16.18 -5.52 -6.93
CA PRO A 354 16.83 -6.81 -6.83
C PRO A 354 15.81 -7.93 -7.12
N VAL A 355 16.16 -8.83 -8.06
CA VAL A 355 15.37 -10.00 -8.45
C VAL A 355 16.10 -11.26 -7.98
N ASP A 356 15.53 -11.91 -6.98
CA ASP A 356 16.06 -13.16 -6.45
C ASP A 356 15.71 -14.34 -7.37
N LEU A 357 16.70 -14.86 -8.10
CA LEU A 357 16.48 -15.90 -9.12
C LEU A 357 15.94 -17.21 -8.52
N ASN A 358 16.17 -17.45 -7.23
CA ASN A 358 15.67 -18.64 -6.55
C ASN A 358 14.16 -18.56 -6.23
N SER A 359 13.56 -17.37 -6.20
CA SER A 359 12.14 -17.17 -5.85
C SER A 359 11.31 -16.46 -6.93
N ALA A 360 11.95 -15.76 -7.86
CA ALA A 360 11.31 -15.02 -8.93
C ALA A 360 10.40 -15.89 -9.82
N THR A 361 9.35 -15.26 -10.36
CA THR A 361 8.50 -15.90 -11.36
C THR A 361 9.19 -15.89 -12.73
N THR A 362 8.77 -16.77 -13.63
CA THR A 362 9.25 -16.74 -15.03
C THR A 362 9.02 -15.36 -15.67
N ARG A 363 7.91 -14.70 -15.32
CA ARG A 363 7.59 -13.36 -15.82
C ARG A 363 8.55 -12.30 -15.31
N ASP A 364 8.90 -12.31 -14.03
CA ASP A 364 9.87 -11.35 -13.46
C ASP A 364 11.25 -11.50 -14.11
N ILE A 365 11.66 -12.75 -14.37
CA ILE A 365 12.93 -13.05 -15.05
C ILE A 365 12.91 -12.54 -16.50
N ILE A 366 11.78 -12.59 -17.19
CA ILE A 366 11.64 -12.05 -18.56
C ILE A 366 11.53 -10.52 -18.53
N ASP A 367 10.66 -9.95 -17.72
CA ASP A 367 10.31 -8.53 -17.79
C ASP A 367 11.34 -7.62 -17.09
N ILE A 368 12.04 -8.12 -16.05
CA ILE A 368 12.98 -7.33 -15.23
C ILE A 368 14.42 -7.73 -15.52
N VAL A 369 14.74 -9.02 -15.46
CA VAL A 369 16.09 -9.53 -15.76
C VAL A 369 16.35 -9.56 -17.27
N GLY A 370 15.28 -9.61 -18.09
CA GLY A 370 15.36 -9.59 -19.55
C GLY A 370 16.03 -10.82 -20.12
N ALA A 371 15.74 -11.98 -19.53
CA ALA A 371 16.06 -13.27 -20.13
C ALA A 371 15.00 -13.65 -21.17
N ASP A 372 15.41 -14.39 -22.20
CA ASP A 372 14.46 -14.98 -23.15
C ASP A 372 13.61 -16.05 -22.48
N LYS A 373 12.43 -16.32 -23.04
CA LYS A 373 11.44 -17.25 -22.47
C LYS A 373 12.04 -18.63 -22.16
N GLU A 374 12.86 -19.17 -23.05
CA GLU A 374 13.51 -20.47 -22.86
C GLU A 374 14.52 -20.47 -21.71
N ILE A 375 15.33 -19.41 -21.60
CA ILE A 375 16.32 -19.25 -20.53
C ILE A 375 15.61 -19.06 -19.19
N ALA A 376 14.56 -18.24 -19.15
CA ALA A 376 13.76 -18.01 -17.96
C ALA A 376 13.13 -19.32 -17.45
N GLN A 377 12.61 -20.16 -18.35
CA GLN A 377 12.10 -21.49 -17.99
C GLN A 377 13.20 -22.41 -17.44
N LYS A 378 14.38 -22.46 -18.09
CA LYS A 378 15.53 -23.24 -17.62
C LYS A 378 16.04 -22.78 -16.25
N LEU A 379 16.08 -21.47 -16.00
CA LEU A 379 16.45 -20.92 -14.68
C LEU A 379 15.47 -21.40 -13.60
N VAL A 380 14.16 -21.35 -13.88
CA VAL A 380 13.12 -21.78 -12.95
C VAL A 380 13.14 -23.29 -12.70
N SER A 381 13.48 -24.11 -13.69
CA SER A 381 13.55 -25.57 -13.54
C SER A 381 14.81 -26.03 -12.81
N THR A 382 15.88 -25.23 -12.83
CA THR A 382 17.22 -25.65 -12.37
C THR A 382 17.63 -25.05 -11.02
N ARG A 383 16.81 -24.14 -10.49
CA ARG A 383 16.94 -23.61 -9.13
C ARG A 383 16.74 -24.74 -8.07
N PRO A 384 17.33 -24.63 -6.87
CA PRO A 384 18.07 -23.49 -6.36
C PRO A 384 19.51 -23.40 -6.88
N PHE A 385 20.05 -22.18 -6.83
CA PHE A 385 21.46 -21.85 -7.04
C PHE A 385 22.03 -21.35 -5.71
N GLU A 386 23.22 -21.83 -5.34
CA GLU A 386 23.95 -21.36 -4.16
C GLU A 386 24.72 -20.09 -4.50
N HIS A 387 25.31 -20.06 -5.70
CA HIS A 387 26.04 -18.94 -6.24
C HIS A 387 25.59 -18.60 -7.66
N LEU A 388 25.74 -17.33 -8.08
CA LEU A 388 25.35 -16.91 -9.43
C LEU A 388 26.18 -17.64 -10.50
N MET A 389 27.42 -18.03 -10.16
CA MET A 389 28.30 -18.78 -11.05
C MET A 389 27.78 -20.18 -11.38
N ASP A 390 26.97 -20.80 -10.50
CA ASP A 390 26.35 -22.10 -10.74
C ASP A 390 25.51 -22.10 -12.02
N ILE A 391 24.94 -20.94 -12.38
CA ILE A 391 24.12 -20.79 -13.58
C ILE A 391 24.96 -20.98 -14.85
N VAL A 392 26.21 -20.50 -14.83
CA VAL A 392 27.17 -20.66 -15.91
C VAL A 392 27.73 -22.09 -15.94
N GLU A 393 28.04 -22.64 -14.76
CA GLU A 393 28.54 -24.02 -14.64
C GLU A 393 27.52 -25.04 -15.14
N LYS A 394 26.23 -24.82 -14.84
CA LYS A 394 25.11 -25.62 -15.35
C LYS A 394 24.79 -25.33 -16.82
N LYS A 395 25.58 -24.50 -17.52
CA LYS A 395 25.44 -24.14 -18.94
C LYS A 395 24.06 -23.58 -19.30
N ILE A 396 23.42 -22.90 -18.36
CA ILE A 396 22.12 -22.26 -18.60
C ILE A 396 22.36 -20.96 -19.40
N VAL A 397 23.40 -20.22 -19.02
CA VAL A 397 23.84 -18.98 -19.68
C VAL A 397 25.37 -18.93 -19.77
N ASP A 398 25.89 -18.07 -20.63
CA ASP A 398 27.32 -17.74 -20.65
C ASP A 398 27.67 -16.63 -19.64
N LYS A 399 28.97 -16.39 -19.42
CA LYS A 399 29.43 -15.37 -18.48
C LYS A 399 28.96 -13.96 -18.85
N ALA A 400 28.88 -13.66 -20.15
CA ALA A 400 28.46 -12.35 -20.64
C ALA A 400 26.97 -12.08 -20.31
N LEU A 401 26.11 -13.08 -20.52
CA LEU A 401 24.70 -13.00 -20.21
C LEU A 401 24.45 -13.01 -18.69
N LEU A 402 25.23 -13.77 -17.92
CA LEU A 402 25.19 -13.69 -16.45
C LEU A 402 25.55 -12.28 -15.96
N GLU A 403 26.59 -11.66 -16.51
CA GLU A 403 26.96 -10.27 -16.15
C GLU A 403 25.83 -9.29 -16.48
N ARG A 404 25.15 -9.48 -17.63
CA ARG A 404 23.95 -8.70 -17.97
C ARG A 404 22.83 -8.90 -16.96
N PHE A 405 22.58 -10.13 -16.51
CA PHE A 405 21.57 -10.42 -15.49
C PHE A 405 21.90 -9.73 -14.17
N THR A 406 23.16 -9.81 -13.72
CA THR A 406 23.61 -9.14 -12.50
C THR A 406 23.44 -7.62 -12.58
N LYS A 407 23.81 -6.99 -13.71
CA LYS A 407 23.56 -5.55 -13.95
C LYS A 407 22.07 -5.20 -13.94
N ARG A 408 21.21 -6.17 -14.25
CA ARG A 408 19.75 -6.06 -14.19
C ARG A 408 19.15 -6.49 -12.86
N GLY A 409 19.95 -6.56 -11.80
CA GLY A 409 19.49 -6.83 -10.45
C GLY A 409 19.28 -8.30 -10.12
N ALA A 410 19.75 -9.23 -10.95
CA ALA A 410 19.75 -10.63 -10.55
C ALA A 410 20.61 -10.83 -9.30
N VAL A 411 19.99 -11.36 -8.25
CA VAL A 411 20.62 -11.68 -6.98
C VAL A 411 20.23 -13.10 -6.56
N LEU A 412 20.95 -13.63 -5.57
CA LEU A 412 20.55 -14.83 -4.85
C LEU A 412 20.49 -14.47 -3.38
N ARG A 413 19.39 -14.80 -2.70
CA ARG A 413 19.39 -14.82 -1.24
C ARG A 413 20.14 -16.06 -0.75
N SER A 414 20.91 -15.89 0.33
CA SER A 414 21.68 -16.98 0.95
C SER A 414 20.75 -18.17 1.24
N VAL A 415 21.08 -19.28 0.60
CA VAL A 415 20.38 -20.56 0.73
C VAL A 415 21.00 -21.23 1.94
N GLY A 416 20.35 -21.14 3.12
CA GLY A 416 20.85 -21.80 4.32
C GLY A 416 21.00 -23.33 4.12
N PRO A 417 21.91 -24.01 4.84
CA PRO A 417 22.08 -25.46 4.74
C PRO A 417 20.73 -26.14 5.07
N GLY A 418 20.13 -26.76 4.05
CA GLY A 418 18.77 -27.33 4.09
C GLY A 418 17.78 -26.78 3.05
N ALA A 419 18.17 -25.82 2.21
CA ALA A 419 17.29 -25.19 1.22
C ALA A 419 17.38 -25.77 -0.20
N GLN A 420 17.63 -27.08 -0.31
CA GLN A 420 17.30 -27.82 -1.53
C GLN A 420 15.78 -27.90 -1.63
N ARG A 421 15.20 -27.17 -2.57
CA ARG A 421 13.75 -27.21 -2.81
C ARG A 421 13.36 -28.60 -3.29
N ILE A 422 12.36 -29.20 -2.64
CA ILE A 422 11.89 -30.55 -2.95
C ILE A 422 11.04 -30.48 -4.23
N ASP A 423 11.30 -31.35 -5.21
CA ASP A 423 10.47 -31.44 -6.42
C ASP A 423 9.07 -31.91 -6.03
N LEU A 424 8.08 -31.02 -6.19
CA LEU A 424 6.73 -31.26 -5.76
C LEU A 424 6.05 -32.37 -6.58
N ASN A 425 6.51 -32.64 -7.80
CA ASN A 425 6.02 -33.77 -8.58
C ASN A 425 6.53 -35.12 -8.05
N LYS A 426 7.57 -35.12 -7.22
CA LYS A 426 8.23 -36.33 -6.67
C LYS A 426 8.23 -36.40 -5.14
N ALA A 427 7.82 -35.33 -4.46
CA ALA A 427 7.82 -35.23 -3.01
C ALA A 427 6.89 -36.26 -2.36
N LEU A 428 7.34 -36.95 -1.30
CA LEU A 428 6.47 -37.77 -0.48
C LEU A 428 5.48 -36.88 0.29
N ASN A 429 4.28 -37.38 0.58
CA ASN A 429 3.24 -36.61 1.27
C ASN A 429 3.73 -36.10 2.63
N GLU A 430 4.43 -36.96 3.37
CA GLU A 430 5.03 -36.62 4.66
C GLU A 430 6.03 -35.45 4.57
N ASP A 431 6.77 -35.35 3.46
CA ASP A 431 7.74 -34.27 3.26
C ASP A 431 7.04 -32.95 2.92
N VAL A 432 5.85 -33.01 2.32
CA VAL A 432 5.03 -31.82 2.05
C VAL A 432 4.34 -31.35 3.34
N GLU A 433 3.84 -32.28 4.14
CA GLU A 433 3.19 -32.00 5.44
C GLU A 433 4.17 -31.45 6.47
N LYS A 434 5.40 -32.01 6.57
CA LYS A 434 6.46 -31.54 7.49
C LYS A 434 6.84 -30.08 7.28
N VAL A 435 6.58 -29.53 6.10
CA VAL A 435 6.87 -28.14 5.75
C VAL A 435 5.74 -27.19 6.17
N GLY A 436 4.60 -27.73 6.65
CA GLY A 436 3.46 -26.95 7.13
C GLY A 436 2.36 -26.74 6.09
N VAL A 437 2.33 -27.55 5.02
CA VAL A 437 1.24 -27.52 4.04
C VAL A 437 0.03 -28.29 4.60
N PRO A 438 -1.18 -27.71 4.61
CA PRO A 438 -2.36 -28.39 5.15
C PRO A 438 -2.66 -29.72 4.45
N GLU A 439 -3.09 -30.74 5.20
CA GLU A 439 -3.36 -32.09 4.68
C GLU A 439 -4.34 -32.07 3.48
N ALA A 440 -5.37 -31.22 3.52
CA ALA A 440 -6.31 -31.07 2.41
C ALA A 440 -5.65 -30.60 1.10
N VAL A 441 -4.62 -29.75 1.20
CA VAL A 441 -3.83 -29.29 0.04
C VAL A 441 -2.88 -30.39 -0.42
N VAL A 442 -2.29 -31.16 0.50
CA VAL A 442 -1.44 -32.32 0.16
C VAL A 442 -2.23 -33.40 -0.57
N GLN A 443 -3.45 -33.71 -0.14
CA GLN A 443 -4.31 -34.66 -0.83
C GLN A 443 -4.71 -34.17 -2.23
N LYS A 444 -5.00 -32.88 -2.40
CA LYS A 444 -5.24 -32.28 -3.72
C LYS A 444 -3.99 -32.37 -4.60
N LEU A 445 -2.83 -32.03 -4.06
CA LEU A 445 -1.54 -32.11 -4.76
C LEU A 445 -1.31 -33.49 -5.36
N VAL A 446 -1.51 -34.56 -4.59
CA VAL A 446 -1.35 -35.94 -5.08
C VAL A 446 -2.27 -36.25 -6.26
N ARG A 447 -3.51 -35.75 -6.23
CA ARG A 447 -4.50 -35.98 -7.30
C ARG A 447 -4.16 -35.24 -8.60
N GLY A 448 -3.50 -34.08 -8.50
CA GLY A 448 -3.22 -33.23 -9.67
C GLY A 448 -1.82 -33.40 -10.26
N ARG A 449 -0.91 -34.11 -9.61
CA ARG A 449 0.44 -34.36 -10.15
C ARG A 449 0.39 -35.23 -11.42
N PRO A 450 1.29 -35.01 -12.39
CA PRO A 450 2.35 -33.99 -12.40
C PRO A 450 1.85 -32.64 -12.89
N PHE A 451 2.40 -31.56 -12.32
CA PHE A 451 2.16 -30.20 -12.78
C PHE A 451 3.32 -29.71 -13.64
N SER A 452 2.99 -29.05 -14.76
CA SER A 452 3.94 -28.54 -15.74
C SER A 452 4.42 -27.13 -15.38
N THR A 453 3.57 -26.34 -14.73
CA THR A 453 3.86 -24.95 -14.38
C THR A 453 3.29 -24.57 -13.01
N TRP A 454 3.87 -23.53 -12.40
CA TRP A 454 3.34 -22.97 -11.16
C TRP A 454 1.95 -22.35 -11.32
N ALA A 455 1.63 -21.82 -12.50
CA ALA A 455 0.31 -21.24 -12.78
C ALA A 455 -0.78 -22.33 -12.79
N GLU A 456 -0.52 -23.45 -13.48
CA GLU A 456 -1.39 -24.63 -13.47
C GLU A 456 -1.62 -25.16 -12.06
N LEU A 457 -0.55 -25.22 -11.26
CA LEU A 457 -0.63 -25.63 -9.86
C LEU A 457 -1.45 -24.64 -9.01
N GLU A 458 -1.29 -23.33 -9.24
CA GLU A 458 -2.03 -22.27 -8.54
C GLU A 458 -3.53 -22.36 -8.79
N ASP A 459 -3.89 -22.46 -10.08
CA ASP A 459 -5.27 -22.58 -10.55
C ASP A 459 -5.92 -23.88 -10.02
N PHE A 460 -5.16 -24.97 -9.95
CA PHE A 460 -5.66 -26.25 -9.47
C PHE A 460 -5.86 -26.31 -7.95
N LEU A 461 -4.89 -25.78 -7.18
CA LEU A 461 -4.94 -25.87 -5.72
C LEU A 461 -5.91 -24.86 -5.10
N CYS A 462 -5.98 -23.65 -5.67
CA CYS A 462 -6.75 -22.54 -5.11
C CYS A 462 -6.53 -22.37 -3.60
N CYS A 463 -5.27 -22.50 -3.15
CA CYS A 463 -4.92 -22.36 -1.73
C CYS A 463 -4.73 -20.89 -1.35
N ASP A 464 -4.73 -20.63 -0.04
CA ASP A 464 -4.49 -19.31 0.53
C ASP A 464 -3.06 -18.81 0.28
N ALA A 465 -2.88 -17.48 0.28
CA ALA A 465 -1.60 -16.84 -0.02
C ALA A 465 -0.42 -17.29 0.87
N PRO A 466 -0.61 -17.55 2.19
CA PRO A 466 0.43 -18.14 3.04
C PRO A 466 0.89 -19.53 2.57
N THR A 467 -0.06 -20.44 2.31
CA THR A 467 0.25 -21.77 1.77
C THR A 467 0.94 -21.67 0.41
N TRP A 468 0.51 -20.74 -0.43
CA TRP A 468 1.13 -20.52 -1.74
C TRP A 468 2.56 -20.01 -1.65
N ALA A 469 2.82 -19.05 -0.75
CA ALA A 469 4.15 -18.54 -0.48
C ALA A 469 5.08 -19.63 0.07
N LEU A 470 4.56 -20.45 0.99
CA LEU A 470 5.28 -21.60 1.55
C LEU A 470 5.65 -22.62 0.47
N LEU A 471 4.69 -22.99 -0.38
CA LEU A 471 4.91 -23.89 -1.52
C LEU A 471 5.99 -23.34 -2.45
N ARG A 472 5.92 -22.05 -2.79
CA ARG A 472 6.91 -21.38 -3.64
C ARG A 472 8.26 -21.17 -2.97
N GLN A 473 8.34 -21.18 -1.64
CA GLN A 473 9.61 -21.04 -0.94
C GLN A 473 10.34 -22.39 -0.85
N LYS A 474 9.60 -23.48 -0.62
CA LYS A 474 10.17 -24.75 -0.16
C LYS A 474 10.21 -25.85 -1.23
N PHE A 475 9.43 -25.74 -2.30
CA PHE A 475 9.31 -26.80 -3.31
C PHE A 475 9.59 -26.30 -4.72
N CYS A 476 10.12 -27.12 -5.63
CA CYS A 476 10.26 -26.79 -7.06
C CYS A 476 9.29 -27.63 -7.90
N LEU A 477 9.11 -27.31 -9.19
CA LEU A 477 8.44 -28.19 -10.14
C LEU A 477 9.49 -28.70 -11.10
N GLY A 478 9.96 -29.93 -10.88
CA GLY A 478 10.83 -30.62 -11.83
C GLY A 478 10.00 -31.09 -13.02
N LEU A 479 10.41 -30.73 -14.23
CA LEU A 479 9.91 -31.38 -15.43
C LEU A 479 10.64 -32.72 -15.56
N ASN A 480 9.90 -33.79 -15.85
CA ASN A 480 10.51 -35.06 -16.22
C ASN A 480 11.41 -34.84 -17.45
N THR A 481 12.71 -35.03 -17.26
CA THR A 481 13.64 -35.31 -18.34
C THR A 481 13.36 -36.73 -18.84
N HIS A 482 12.47 -36.82 -19.82
CA HIS A 482 12.49 -37.88 -20.82
C HIS A 482 12.62 -37.24 -22.18
#